data_AF-A0A7J9H844-F1
#
_entry.id   AF-A0A7J9H844-F1
#
_cell.length_a   1.000
_cell.length_b   1.000
_cell.length_c   1.000
_cell.angle_alpha   90.00
_cell.angle_beta   90.00
_cell.angle_gamma   90.00
#
_symmetry.space_group_name_H-M   'P 1'
#
loop_
_entity.id
_entity.type
_entity.pdbx_description
1 polymer ?
#
loop_
_entity_poly.entity_id
_entity_poly.type
_entity_poly.pdbx_seq_one_letter_code
_entity_poly.pdbx_strand_id
1 'polypeptide(L)'
;MSWGHDDYMYMVAKENGTTLPQAGLFIIRYHSFYPLHKHGAYAQFMNEEDKKYMKWLHVFNKYDLYSKSKAHVDVEKVKPYYESLIAKYFPEKLKW
;
A
#
# COMPACT_ATOMS: atom_id res chain seq x y z
N MET A 1 12.68 0.31 9.52
CA MET A 1 12.22 1.24 8.46
C MET A 1 12.66 2.64 8.83
N SER A 2 13.13 3.43 7.87
CA SER A 2 13.24 4.88 8.08
C SER A 2 11.83 5.47 8.14
N TRP A 3 11.57 6.37 9.07
CA TRP A 3 10.26 7.01 9.20
C TRP A 3 9.86 7.74 7.90
N GLY A 4 8.62 7.55 7.47
CA GLY A 4 8.12 8.09 6.20
C GLY A 4 6.64 7.78 5.99
N HIS A 5 6.15 8.01 4.77
CA HIS A 5 4.73 7.84 4.44
C HIS A 5 4.26 6.38 4.54
N ASP A 6 5.13 5.40 4.31
CA ASP A 6 4.85 3.98 4.47
C ASP A 6 4.32 3.63 5.89
N ASP A 7 5.13 3.88 6.93
CA ASP A 7 4.74 3.59 8.30
C ASP A 7 3.61 4.52 8.77
N TYR A 8 3.64 5.81 8.40
CA TYR A 8 2.58 6.77 8.72
C TYR A 8 1.21 6.29 8.20
N MET A 9 1.11 5.99 6.91
CA MET A 9 -0.16 5.59 6.29
C MET A 9 -0.62 4.22 6.79
N TYR A 10 0.31 3.28 7.06
CA TYR A 10 -0.03 2.01 7.70
C TYR A 10 -0.68 2.23 9.07
N MET A 11 -0.13 3.13 9.91
CA MET A 11 -0.73 3.43 11.22
C MET A 11 -2.07 4.16 11.05
N VAL A 12 -2.18 5.15 10.17
CA VAL A 12 -3.47 5.83 9.90
C VAL A 12 -4.54 4.80 9.50
N ALA A 13 -4.23 3.91 8.56
CA ALA A 13 -5.19 2.89 8.12
C ALA A 13 -5.60 1.95 9.27
N LYS A 14 -4.61 1.49 10.06
CA LYS A 14 -4.83 0.57 11.19
C LYS A 14 -5.64 1.22 12.33
N GLU A 15 -5.24 2.41 12.77
CA GLU A 15 -5.85 3.11 13.91
C GLU A 15 -7.26 3.64 13.58
N ASN A 16 -7.57 3.85 12.30
CA ASN A 16 -8.92 4.15 11.85
C ASN A 16 -9.78 2.89 11.58
N GLY A 17 -9.28 1.70 11.89
CA GLY A 17 -10.05 0.46 11.80
C GLY A 17 -10.43 0.07 10.37
N THR A 18 -9.51 0.26 9.41
CA THR A 18 -9.75 -0.18 8.03
C THR A 18 -10.14 -1.67 7.94
N THR A 19 -10.98 -2.01 6.96
CA THR A 19 -11.33 -3.40 6.63
C THR A 19 -10.52 -3.94 5.44
N LEU A 20 -9.46 -3.23 5.03
CA LEU A 20 -8.52 -3.75 4.03
C LEU A 20 -7.93 -5.09 4.49
N PRO A 21 -7.68 -6.03 3.57
CA PRO A 21 -7.02 -7.27 3.90
C PRO A 21 -5.57 -7.01 4.36
N GLN A 22 -5.02 -7.92 5.16
CA GLN A 22 -3.65 -7.82 5.69
C GLN A 22 -2.60 -7.61 4.60
N ALA A 23 -2.77 -8.22 3.42
CA ALA A 23 -1.89 -8.02 2.28
C ALA A 23 -1.87 -6.56 1.78
N GLY A 24 -2.99 -5.84 1.85
CA GLY A 24 -3.08 -4.42 1.50
C GLY A 24 -2.31 -3.55 2.50
N LEU A 25 -2.46 -3.81 3.80
CA LEU A 25 -1.70 -3.14 4.85
C LEU A 25 -0.19 -3.41 4.73
N PHE A 26 0.19 -4.64 4.42
CA PHE A 26 1.59 -5.02 4.15
C PHE A 26 2.17 -4.23 2.98
N ILE A 27 1.41 -4.08 1.88
CA ILE A 27 1.82 -3.27 0.73
C ILE A 27 2.04 -1.82 1.14
N ILE A 28 1.06 -1.19 1.81
CA ILE A 28 1.16 0.21 2.24
C ILE A 28 2.44 0.44 3.06
N ARG A 29 2.75 -0.48 3.97
CA ARG A 29 3.88 -0.34 4.89
C ARG A 29 5.27 -0.59 4.27
N TYR A 30 5.37 -1.32 3.16
CA TYR A 30 6.66 -1.78 2.65
C TYR A 30 6.91 -1.46 1.18
N HIS A 31 6.01 -0.76 0.49
CA HIS A 31 6.16 -0.43 -0.94
C HIS A 31 7.35 0.47 -1.26
N SER A 32 7.90 1.18 -0.28
CA SER A 32 9.14 1.97 -0.45
C SER A 32 10.40 1.19 -0.04
N PHE A 33 10.30 -0.05 0.46
CA PHE A 33 11.45 -0.81 0.95
C PHE A 33 12.22 -1.53 -0.18
N TYR A 34 12.70 -0.78 -1.16
CA TYR A 34 13.40 -1.30 -2.35
C TYR A 34 14.60 -2.20 -2.07
N PRO A 35 15.47 -1.92 -1.08
CA PRO A 35 16.53 -2.85 -0.69
C PRO A 35 16.02 -4.28 -0.46
N LEU A 36 14.83 -4.44 0.14
CA LEU A 36 14.19 -5.74 0.33
C LEU A 36 13.51 -6.23 -0.95
N HIS A 37 12.48 -5.52 -1.42
CA HIS A 37 11.59 -6.07 -2.46
C HIS A 37 12.12 -5.96 -3.89
N LYS A 38 13.27 -5.33 -4.12
CA LYS A 38 13.94 -5.32 -5.43
C LYS A 38 15.31 -5.96 -5.39
N HIS A 39 16.06 -5.77 -4.31
CA HIS A 39 17.46 -6.19 -4.22
C HIS A 39 17.70 -7.40 -3.29
N GLY A 40 16.68 -7.87 -2.57
CA GLY A 40 16.78 -9.05 -1.71
C GLY A 40 17.59 -8.86 -0.43
N ALA A 41 18.02 -7.63 -0.12
CA ALA A 41 18.67 -7.33 1.15
C ALA A 41 17.67 -7.46 2.31
N TYR A 42 18.17 -7.62 3.54
CA TYR A 42 17.34 -7.72 4.76
C TYR A 42 16.43 -8.96 4.83
N ALA A 43 16.58 -9.94 3.94
CA ALA A 43 15.81 -11.18 3.95
C ALA A 43 15.96 -11.98 5.27
N GLN A 44 17.10 -11.84 5.97
CA GLN A 44 17.32 -12.45 7.28
C GLN A 44 16.36 -11.96 8.38
N PHE A 45 15.66 -10.85 8.16
CA PHE A 45 14.70 -10.28 9.11
C PHE A 45 13.24 -10.65 8.77
N MET A 46 12.99 -11.36 7.66
CA MET A 46 11.64 -11.75 7.26
C MET A 46 11.15 -12.99 8.00
N ASN A 47 9.89 -12.94 8.45
CA ASN A 47 9.17 -14.12 8.90
C ASN A 47 8.40 -14.81 7.75
N GLU A 48 7.71 -15.92 8.03
CA GLU A 48 6.95 -16.67 7.02
C GLU A 48 5.76 -15.90 6.45
N GLU A 49 5.15 -15.02 7.23
CA GLU A 49 4.06 -14.16 6.76
C GLU A 49 4.57 -13.09 5.79
N ASP A 50 5.71 -12.46 6.09
CA ASP A 50 6.35 -11.50 5.20
C ASP A 50 6.64 -12.14 3.84
N LYS A 51 7.25 -13.34 3.85
CA LYS A 51 7.55 -14.11 2.64
C LYS A 51 6.29 -14.38 1.82
N LYS A 52 5.18 -14.72 2.49
CA LYS A 52 3.88 -14.95 1.83
C LYS A 52 3.33 -13.68 1.16
N TYR A 53 3.50 -12.50 1.76
CA TYR A 53 2.97 -11.25 1.21
C TYR A 53 3.89 -10.55 0.21
N MET A 54 5.18 -10.90 0.15
CA MET A 54 6.11 -10.36 -0.86
C MET A 54 5.59 -10.48 -2.30
N LYS A 55 4.91 -11.58 -2.63
CA LYS A 55 4.32 -11.75 -3.96
C LYS A 55 3.34 -10.63 -4.31
N TRP A 56 2.55 -10.15 -3.35
CA TRP A 56 1.60 -9.06 -3.57
C TRP A 56 2.30 -7.71 -3.64
N LEU A 57 3.37 -7.52 -2.86
CA LEU A 57 4.22 -6.34 -2.95
C LEU A 57 4.87 -6.21 -4.33
N HIS A 58 5.41 -7.29 -4.89
CA HIS A 58 5.97 -7.29 -6.24
C HIS A 58 4.92 -7.02 -7.32
N VAL A 59 3.68 -7.52 -7.15
CA VAL A 59 2.58 -7.20 -8.07
C VAL A 59 2.25 -5.71 -8.00
N PHE A 60 2.08 -5.16 -6.79
CA PHE A 60 1.78 -3.75 -6.59
C PHE A 60 2.87 -2.83 -7.16
N ASN A 61 4.14 -3.14 -6.89
CA ASN A 61 5.27 -2.29 -7.28
C ASN A 61 5.34 -2.05 -8.81
N LYS A 62 4.88 -3.01 -9.63
CA LYS A 62 4.78 -2.82 -11.08
C LYS A 62 3.83 -1.67 -11.43
N TYR A 63 2.67 -1.58 -10.75
CA TYR A 63 1.71 -0.52 -10.99
C TYR A 63 2.18 0.81 -10.40
N ASP A 64 2.75 0.82 -9.19
CA ASP A 64 3.31 2.04 -8.59
C ASP A 64 4.40 2.66 -9.49
N LEU A 65 5.32 1.84 -9.99
CA LEU A 65 6.44 2.32 -10.77
C LEU A 65 6.06 2.67 -12.22
N TYR A 66 5.33 1.78 -12.90
CA TYR A 66 5.16 1.86 -14.35
C TYR A 66 3.82 2.43 -14.83
N SER A 67 2.90 2.80 -13.92
CA SER A 67 1.71 3.57 -14.29
C SER A 67 1.95 5.08 -14.38
N LYS A 68 3.13 5.54 -13.95
CA LYS A 68 3.54 6.96 -14.01
C LYS A 68 3.62 7.42 -15.45
N SER A 69 2.70 8.29 -15.86
CA SER A 69 2.56 8.79 -17.22
C SER A 69 2.40 10.30 -17.24
N LYS A 70 2.77 10.94 -18.36
CA LYS A 70 2.46 12.36 -18.62
C LYS A 70 0.98 12.58 -18.96
N ALA A 71 0.30 11.53 -19.44
CA ALA A 71 -1.13 11.58 -19.67
C ALA A 71 -1.85 11.40 -18.34
N HIS A 72 -2.67 12.38 -17.97
CA HIS A 72 -3.44 12.34 -16.72
C HIS A 72 -4.74 11.54 -16.88
N VAL A 73 -5.16 10.90 -15.80
CA VAL A 73 -6.46 10.25 -15.70
C VAL A 73 -7.54 11.32 -15.54
N ASP A 74 -8.68 11.13 -16.20
CA ASP A 74 -9.89 11.91 -15.94
C ASP A 74 -10.44 11.56 -14.55
N VAL A 75 -10.21 12.46 -13.59
CA VAL A 75 -10.54 12.24 -12.17
C VAL A 75 -12.04 12.12 -11.97
N GLU A 76 -12.85 12.96 -12.62
CA GLU A 76 -14.31 12.97 -12.45
C GLU A 76 -14.92 11.66 -12.93
N LYS A 77 -14.35 11.07 -13.99
CA LYS A 77 -14.79 9.76 -14.50
C LYS A 77 -14.52 8.62 -13.52
N VAL A 78 -13.38 8.61 -12.83
CA VAL A 78 -12.98 7.50 -11.95
C VAL A 78 -13.40 7.69 -10.49
N LYS A 79 -13.68 8.92 -10.08
CA LYS A 79 -14.00 9.29 -8.69
C LYS A 79 -15.14 8.47 -8.08
N PRO A 80 -16.31 8.27 -8.73
CA PRO A 80 -17.41 7.50 -8.12
C PRO A 80 -17.01 6.06 -7.79
N TYR A 81 -16.14 5.45 -8.61
CA TYR A 81 -15.62 4.11 -8.35
C TYR A 81 -14.74 4.10 -7.11
N TYR A 82 -13.77 5.01 -7.00
CA TYR A 82 -12.87 5.06 -5.85
C TYR A 82 -13.58 5.49 -4.56
N GLU A 83 -14.55 6.40 -4.62
CA GLU A 83 -15.39 6.76 -3.46
C GLU A 83 -16.16 5.55 -2.93
N SER A 84 -16.69 4.69 -3.82
CA SER A 84 -17.36 3.45 -3.41
C SER A 84 -16.42 2.48 -2.69
N LEU A 85 -15.15 2.43 -3.09
CA LEU A 85 -14.13 1.61 -2.43
C LEU A 85 -13.71 2.22 -1.09
N ILE A 86 -13.54 3.54 -1.02
CA ILE A 86 -13.23 4.24 0.23
C ILE A 86 -14.32 3.97 1.25
N ALA A 87 -15.59 4.15 0.89
CA ALA A 87 -16.74 3.88 1.76
C ALA A 87 -16.83 2.41 2.21
N LYS A 88 -16.36 1.47 1.38
CA LYS A 88 -16.32 0.04 1.73
C LYS A 88 -15.22 -0.28 2.74
N TYR A 89 -14.05 0.35 2.63
CA TYR A 89 -12.84 -0.06 3.35
C TYR A 89 -12.42 0.85 4.51
N PHE A 90 -12.98 2.06 4.59
CA PHE A 90 -12.63 3.07 5.58
C PHE A 90 -13.90 3.76 6.13
N PRO A 91 -13.85 4.26 7.38
CA PRO A 91 -14.92 5.11 7.90
C PRO A 91 -14.97 6.44 7.13
N GLU A 92 -16.12 7.11 7.17
CA GLU A 92 -16.38 8.38 6.47
C GLU A 92 -15.38 9.49 6.86
N LYS A 93 -14.94 9.49 8.13
CA LYS A 93 -13.96 10.45 8.65
C LYS A 93 -12.76 9.72 9.23
N LEU A 94 -11.57 10.15 8.83
CA LEU A 94 -10.29 9.60 9.29
C LEU A 94 -9.60 10.58 10.25
N LYS A 95 -8.90 10.01 11.23
CA LYS A 95 -7.90 10.70 12.05
C LYS A 95 -6.54 10.55 11.38
N TRP A 96 -5.96 11.67 11.00
CA TRP A 96 -4.66 11.77 10.33
C TRP A 96 -3.57 12.14 11.33
#